data_AF-A0A920NGC3-F1
#
_entry.id   AF-A0A920NGC3-F1
#
_cell.length_a   1.000
_cell.length_b   1.000
_cell.length_c   1.000
_cell.angle_alpha   90.00
_cell.angle_beta   90.00
_cell.angle_gamma   90.00
#
_symmetry.space_group_name_H-M   'P 1'
#
loop_
_entity.id
_entity.type
_entity.pdbx_description
1 polymer ?
#
loop_
_entity_poly.entity_id
_entity_poly.type
_entity_poly.pdbx_seq_one_letter_code
_entity_poly.pdbx_strand_id
1 'polypeptide(L)'
;MSPKFKSFQHNANPEKIVKQISYPCVLKPLLLNGSRGVIRANNPTEFKTAWHRKRNILSNSVGTHIMVEDYIPGTEVAVEALISKKGH
;
A
#
# COMPACT_ATOMS: atom_id res chain seq x y z
N MET A 1 -12.82 12.46 3.84
CA MET A 1 -11.36 12.69 3.87
C MET A 1 -10.72 11.69 2.94
N SER A 2 -9.84 12.11 2.04
CA SER A 2 -9.01 11.17 1.26
C SER A 2 -7.91 10.60 2.16
N PRO A 3 -7.63 9.28 2.13
CA PRO A 3 -6.49 8.72 2.86
C PRO A 3 -5.19 9.40 2.40
N LYS A 4 -4.33 9.77 3.35
CA LYS A 4 -2.99 10.23 2.99
C LYS A 4 -2.18 9.02 2.54
N PHE A 5 -1.44 9.19 1.46
CA PHE A 5 -0.55 8.16 0.94
C PHE A 5 0.85 8.73 0.74
N LYS A 6 1.86 7.86 0.89
CA LYS A 6 3.26 8.16 0.59
C LYS A 6 3.87 6.98 -0.15
N SER A 7 4.70 7.26 -1.16
CA SER A 7 5.42 6.25 -1.93
C SER A 7 6.91 6.30 -1.59
N PHE A 8 7.52 5.13 -1.47
CA PHE A 8 8.93 4.97 -1.15
C PHE A 8 9.55 3.88 -2.01
N GLN A 9 10.82 4.05 -2.38
CA GLN A 9 11.60 3.00 -3.03
C GLN A 9 11.73 1.78 -2.11
N HIS A 10 11.57 0.56 -2.62
CA HIS A 10 11.62 -0.67 -1.84
C HIS A 10 12.97 -0.94 -1.14
N ASN A 11 14.04 -0.31 -1.62
CA ASN A 11 15.38 -0.37 -1.05
C ASN A 11 15.66 0.71 0.00
N ALA A 12 14.70 1.63 0.25
CA ALA A 12 14.83 2.66 1.28
C ALA A 12 14.89 2.03 2.68
N ASN A 13 15.52 2.75 3.61
CA ASN A 13 15.67 2.29 4.99
C ASN A 13 14.35 2.47 5.77
N PRO A 14 13.67 1.37 6.17
CA PRO A 14 12.40 1.45 6.87
C PRO A 14 12.52 2.12 8.25
N GLU A 15 13.69 2.10 8.90
CA GLU A 15 13.92 2.77 10.20
C GLU A 15 13.79 4.30 10.13
N LYS A 16 13.99 4.89 8.94
CA LYS A 16 13.76 6.32 8.70
C LYS A 16 12.31 6.62 8.30
N ILE A 17 11.66 5.65 7.65
CA ILE A 17 10.29 5.81 7.15
C ILE A 17 9.29 5.74 8.29
N VAL A 18 9.45 4.84 9.26
CA VAL A 18 8.52 4.69 10.40
C VAL A 18 8.24 5.99 11.17
N LYS A 19 9.18 6.95 11.13
CA LYS A 19 9.05 8.28 11.76
C LYS A 19 8.12 9.23 11.01
N GLN A 20 7.77 8.89 9.76
CA GLN A 20 6.96 9.70 8.86
C GLN A 20 5.56 9.13 8.64
N ILE A 21 5.24 8.00 9.29
CA ILE A 21 4.01 7.22 9.08
C ILE A 21 3.14 7.26 10.33
N SER A 22 1.85 7.48 10.11
CA SER A 22 0.81 7.33 11.13
C SER A 22 0.26 5.91 11.12
N TYR A 23 -0.11 5.38 12.28
CA TYR A 23 -0.63 4.01 12.43
C TYR A 23 -2.09 4.01 12.90
N PRO A 24 -2.90 3.01 12.51
CA PRO A 24 -2.58 1.92 11.59
C PRO A 24 -2.42 2.39 10.13
N CYS A 25 -1.55 1.72 9.38
CA CYS A 25 -1.33 1.98 7.95
C CYS A 25 -1.37 0.69 7.13
N VAL A 26 -1.45 0.84 5.82
CA VAL A 26 -1.49 -0.22 4.83
C VAL A 26 -0.34 -0.06 3.85
N LEU A 27 0.43 -1.12 3.65
CA LEU A 27 1.51 -1.18 2.67
C LEU A 27 1.04 -1.95 1.43
N LYS A 28 1.19 -1.38 0.22
CA LYS A 28 0.86 -2.04 -1.07
C LYS A 28 1.94 -1.82 -2.13
N PRO A 29 2.26 -2.82 -2.98
CA PRO A 29 3.25 -2.65 -4.04
C PRO A 29 2.64 -1.88 -5.21
N LEU A 30 3.39 -0.99 -5.87
CA LEU A 30 2.81 -0.04 -6.82
C LEU A 30 2.47 -0.61 -8.21
N LEU A 31 2.72 -1.90 -8.48
CA LEU A 31 2.59 -2.48 -9.83
C LEU A 31 2.08 -3.93 -9.86
N LEU A 32 1.48 -4.43 -8.78
CA LEU A 32 0.78 -5.71 -8.84
C LEU A 32 -0.71 -5.43 -9.11
N ASN A 33 -1.12 -5.72 -10.34
CA ASN A 33 -2.50 -5.85 -10.77
C ASN A 33 -3.21 -6.93 -9.90
N GLY A 34 -4.36 -6.52 -9.34
CA GLY A 34 -5.07 -7.21 -8.27
C GLY A 34 -4.45 -6.93 -6.90
N SER A 35 -5.27 -6.74 -5.86
CA SER A 35 -4.93 -6.41 -4.46
C SER A 35 -3.99 -7.39 -3.73
N ARG A 36 -2.96 -7.92 -4.40
CA ARG A 36 -2.02 -8.91 -3.90
C ARG A 36 -0.88 -8.21 -3.17
N GLY A 37 -0.63 -8.67 -1.95
CA GLY A 37 0.43 -8.16 -1.11
C GLY A 37 0.08 -6.88 -0.35
N VAL A 38 -1.21 -6.58 -0.14
CA VAL A 38 -1.63 -5.56 0.83
C VAL A 38 -1.34 -6.10 2.24
N ILE A 39 -0.63 -5.33 3.07
CA ILE A 39 -0.34 -5.70 4.46
C ILE A 39 -0.65 -4.52 5.38
N ARG A 40 -1.53 -4.72 6.37
CA ARG A 40 -1.78 -3.75 7.43
C ARG A 40 -0.68 -3.83 8.48
N ALA A 41 -0.22 -2.68 8.96
CA ALA A 41 0.69 -2.55 10.09
C ALA A 41 0.07 -1.62 11.13
N ASN A 42 -0.05 -2.11 12.36
CA ASN A 42 -0.64 -1.36 13.47
C ASN A 42 0.40 -0.58 14.28
N ASN A 43 1.69 -0.87 14.09
CA ASN A 43 2.79 -0.25 14.81
C ASN A 43 4.09 -0.29 13.98
N PRO A 44 5.14 0.45 14.40
CA PRO A 44 6.43 0.47 13.69
C PRO A 44 7.09 -0.89 13.51
N THR A 45 6.92 -1.82 14.47
CA THR A 45 7.53 -3.16 14.37
C THR A 45 6.87 -3.97 13.26
N GLU A 46 5.54 -4.01 13.22
CA GLU A 46 4.78 -4.65 12.15
C GLU A 46 5.08 -4.03 10.78
N PHE A 47 5.25 -2.70 10.73
CA PHE A 47 5.61 -2.00 9.50
C PHE A 47 6.94 -2.49 8.93
N LYS A 48 7.97 -2.60 9.76
CA LYS A 48 9.29 -3.07 9.34
C LYS A 48 9.24 -4.51 8.83
N THR A 49 8.54 -5.39 9.56
CA THR A 49 8.31 -6.77 9.13
C THR A 49 7.60 -6.84 7.77
N ALA A 50 6.52 -6.06 7.60
CA ALA A 50 5.77 -5.97 6.35
C ALA A 50 6.63 -5.42 5.20
N TRP A 51 7.47 -4.42 5.48
CA TRP A 51 8.40 -3.83 4.53
C TRP A 51 9.42 -4.84 4.01
N HIS A 52 10.10 -5.58 4.90
CA HIS A 52 11.07 -6.60 4.52
C HIS A 52 10.43 -7.72 3.69
N ARG A 53 9.23 -8.17 4.09
CA ARG A 53 8.47 -9.15 3.32
C ARG A 53 8.18 -8.64 1.90
N LYS A 54 7.78 -7.38 1.76
CA LYS A 54 7.53 -6.76 0.46
C LYS A 54 8.78 -6.58 -0.37
N ARG A 55 9.90 -6.19 0.25
CA ARG A 55 11.19 -6.08 -0.45
C ARG A 55 11.55 -7.41 -1.12
N ASN A 56 11.36 -8.52 -0.44
CA ASN A 56 11.63 -9.86 -1.00
C ASN A 56 10.67 -10.24 -2.13
N ILE A 57 9.42 -9.80 -2.08
CA ILE A 57 8.47 -9.99 -3.19
C ILE A 57 8.85 -9.12 -4.40
N LEU A 58 9.25 -7.87 -4.12
CA LEU A 58 9.57 -6.89 -5.15
C LEU A 58 10.92 -7.14 -5.84
N SER A 59 11.88 -7.78 -5.17
CA SER A 59 13.20 -8.09 -5.76
C SER A 59 13.12 -8.97 -7.01
N ASN A 60 12.03 -9.74 -7.16
CA ASN A 60 11.76 -10.60 -8.32
C ASN A 60 10.72 -9.99 -9.27
N SER A 61 10.40 -8.70 -9.13
CA SER A 61 9.36 -8.01 -9.89
C SER A 61 9.88 -6.73 -10.54
N VAL A 62 9.15 -6.21 -11.53
CA VAL A 62 9.42 -4.87 -12.11
C VAL A 62 9.06 -3.72 -11.16
N GLY A 63 8.36 -4.00 -10.06
CA GLY A 63 7.92 -3.00 -9.09
C GLY A 63 9.07 -2.53 -8.19
N THR A 64 9.35 -1.22 -8.23
CA THR A 64 10.44 -0.63 -7.43
C THR A 64 9.95 0.12 -6.19
N HIS A 65 8.64 0.31 -6.03
CA HIS A 65 8.06 1.14 -4.98
C HIS A 65 7.04 0.42 -4.11
N ILE A 66 7.01 0.84 -2.85
CA ILE A 66 6.01 0.48 -1.84
C ILE A 66 5.22 1.73 -1.51
N MET A 67 3.89 1.66 -1.64
CA MET A 67 2.98 2.71 -1.20
C MET A 67 2.48 2.41 0.20
N VAL A 68 2.46 3.42 1.05
CA VAL A 68 1.97 3.38 2.44
C VAL A 68 0.79 4.35 2.53
N GLU A 69 -0.34 3.86 3.00
CA GLU A 69 -1.59 4.62 3.14
C GLU A 69 -2.12 4.54 4.57
N ASP A 70 -2.81 5.57 5.02
CA ASP A 70 -3.56 5.50 6.28
C ASP A 70 -4.62 4.39 6.19
N TYR A 71 -4.72 3.56 7.22
CA TYR A 71 -5.80 2.57 7.30
C TYR A 71 -7.11 3.27 7.65
N ILE A 72 -8.10 3.20 6.77
CA ILE A 72 -9.44 3.71 7.02
C ILE A 72 -10.32 2.54 7.50
N PRO A 73 -10.79 2.54 8.76
CA PRO A 73 -11.76 1.55 9.21
C PRO A 73 -13.11 1.79 8.54
N GLY A 74 -13.74 0.73 8.04
CA GLY A 74 -15.05 0.80 7.40
C GLY A 74 -15.30 -0.38 6.47
N THR A 75 -16.52 -0.49 5.97
CA THR A 75 -16.89 -1.50 4.98
C THR A 75 -16.20 -1.19 3.65
N GLU A 76 -15.38 -2.12 3.15
CA GLU A 76 -14.87 -2.03 1.78
C GLU A 76 -16.04 -2.19 0.80
N VAL A 77 -16.34 -1.12 0.06
CA VAL A 77 -17.31 -1.13 -1.04
C VAL A 77 -16.56 -1.04 -2.36
N ALA A 78 -16.52 -2.14 -3.11
CA ALA A 78 -16.08 -2.14 -4.49
C ALA A 78 -17.28 -1.80 -5.38
N VAL A 79 -17.24 -0.65 -6.05
CA VAL A 79 -18.27 -0.28 -7.04
C VAL A 79 -17.75 -0.67 -8.42
N GLU A 80 -18.47 -1.56 -9.09
CA GLU A 80 -18.24 -1.87 -10.50
C GLU A 80 -19.12 -0.96 -11.36
N ALA A 81 -18.51 -0.11 -12.17
CA ALA A 81 -19.23 0.77 -13.10
C ALA A 81 -19.01 0.27 -14.54
N LEU A 82 -20.10 -0.12 -15.20
CA LEU A 82 -20.09 -0.45 -16.63
C LEU A 82 -20.46 0.80 -17.44
N ILE A 83 -19.48 1.35 -18.16
CA ILE A 83 -19.74 2.43 -19.13
C ILE A 83 -20.18 1.79 -20.44
N SER A 84 -21.42 2.08 -20.85
CA SER A 84 -21.93 1.80 -22.19
C SER A 84 -22.01 3.11 -22.98
N LYS A 85 -21.62 3.09 -24.26
CA LYS A 85 -21.82 4.23 -25.19
C LYS A 85 -23.30 4.36 -25.56
N LYS A 86 -24.15 4.80 -24.63
CA LYS A 86 -25.46 5.43 -24.92
C LYS A 86 -25.80 6.41 -23.80
N GLY A 87 -25.19 7.59 -23.86
CA GLY A 87 -25.79 8.78 -23.26
C GLY A 87 -26.87 9.30 -24.21
N HIS A 88 -28.05 9.56 -23.70
CA HIS A 88 -29.08 10.35 -24.38
C HIS A 88 -28.67 11.83 -24.40
#